data_AF-A0A9W8V401-F1
#
_entry.id   AF-A0A9W8V401-F1
#
_cell.length_a   1.000
_cell.length_b   1.000
_cell.length_c   1.000
_cell.angle_alpha   90.00
_cell.angle_beta   90.00
_cell.angle_gamma   90.00
#
_symmetry.space_group_name_H-M   'P 1'
#
loop_
_entity.id
_entity.type
_entity.pdbx_description
1 polymer ?
#
loop_
_entity_poly.entity_id
_entity_poly.type
_entity_poly.pdbx_seq_one_letter_code
_entity_poly.pdbx_strand_id
1 'polypeptide(L)'
;MMGRWSESQVHITAGHRLLKQAGTGEATMSAAEILTRLDLQAMTFSDSSAPYSYDNTPRSVYIDTLMRQVERLESYAQAGTALFGLMRRFMLLGETLVADDGEQGEEAIIQNLMQDLASWEYKMADFERNRDPHNAIGAISIRLYHTLLRMCVTAGAYGPETRWDRLLGYFERIFTLAELLWSNTPNTHVQSPLSLEPGLIVPVFMTCQRCRHPWLRRRGIAFLHKIKRQEGMWSSDGAAVVAEKIMEVEGQVYYTSDLSRENSPSPMQVEEMAWEEWATGDGQLPAKTSWAGIPRVPEKGRVRDTLVMVEAEQKRVDLSLIMSPGEDLLGTLGEVRMETVTF
;
A
#
# COMPACT_ATOMS: atom_id res chain seq x y z
N MET A 1 8.86 -20.49 6.17
CA MET A 1 9.97 -19.61 5.76
C MET A 1 9.97 -18.34 6.61
N MET A 2 10.13 -18.46 7.93
CA MET A 2 10.48 -17.30 8.76
C MET A 2 12.02 -17.29 8.85
N GLY A 3 12.67 -16.17 8.55
CA GLY A 3 14.08 -15.95 8.91
C GLY A 3 15.16 -16.15 7.83
N ARG A 4 14.83 -16.39 6.55
CA ARG A 4 15.82 -16.42 5.45
C ARG A 4 15.41 -15.54 4.26
N TRP A 5 15.21 -14.26 4.56
CA TRP A 5 14.62 -13.30 3.61
C TRP A 5 15.55 -12.95 2.45
N SER A 6 16.85 -12.79 2.72
CA SER A 6 17.87 -12.59 1.68
C SER A 6 17.83 -13.68 0.61
N GLU A 7 17.59 -14.93 1.00
CA GLU A 7 17.44 -16.06 0.07
C GLU A 7 16.17 -15.93 -0.79
N SER A 8 15.03 -15.57 -0.19
CA SER A 8 13.76 -15.37 -0.92
C SER A 8 13.84 -14.25 -1.96
N GLN A 9 14.50 -13.14 -1.64
CA GLN A 9 14.67 -12.01 -2.55
C GLN A 9 15.48 -12.40 -3.79
N VAL A 10 16.57 -13.16 -3.62
CA VAL A 10 17.37 -13.69 -4.73
C VAL A 10 16.49 -14.53 -5.67
N HIS A 11 15.60 -15.36 -5.13
CA HIS A 11 14.68 -16.17 -5.93
C HIS A 11 13.64 -15.33 -6.69
N ILE A 12 13.09 -14.28 -6.09
CA ILE A 12 12.13 -13.38 -6.75
C ILE A 12 12.80 -12.66 -7.94
N THR A 13 14.00 -12.09 -7.72
CA THR A 13 14.74 -11.39 -8.78
C THR A 13 15.16 -12.34 -9.90
N ALA A 14 15.65 -13.53 -9.56
CA ALA A 14 16.00 -14.54 -10.56
C ALA A 14 14.77 -15.00 -11.36
N GLY A 15 13.63 -15.19 -10.70
CA GLY A 15 12.35 -15.53 -11.34
C GLY A 15 11.93 -14.51 -12.39
N HIS A 16 11.94 -13.22 -12.06
CA HIS A 16 11.62 -12.15 -13.02
C HIS A 16 12.57 -12.14 -14.23
N ARG A 17 13.86 -12.42 -14.04
CA ARG A 17 14.84 -12.52 -15.15
C ARG A 17 14.55 -13.73 -16.05
N LEU A 18 14.19 -14.87 -15.47
CA LEU A 18 13.84 -16.09 -16.22
C LEU A 18 12.55 -15.92 -17.01
N LEU A 19 11.54 -15.26 -16.46
CA LEU A 19 10.28 -14.99 -17.17
C LEU A 19 10.49 -14.15 -18.44
N LYS A 20 11.46 -13.22 -18.42
CA LYS A 20 11.84 -12.46 -19.62
C LYS A 20 12.33 -13.36 -20.76
N GLN A 21 12.86 -14.53 -20.45
CA GLN A 21 13.39 -15.51 -21.40
C GLN A 21 12.35 -16.59 -21.79
N ALA A 22 11.25 -16.73 -21.04
CA ALA A 22 10.39 -17.91 -21.04
C ALA A 22 9.17 -17.86 -22.00
N GLY A 23 9.13 -16.98 -23.00
CA GLY A 23 8.02 -16.90 -23.97
C GLY A 23 6.65 -16.58 -23.33
N THR A 24 5.54 -16.79 -24.06
CA THR A 24 4.19 -16.32 -23.68
C THR A 24 3.20 -17.45 -23.34
N GLY A 25 3.64 -18.48 -22.62
CA GLY A 25 2.78 -19.60 -22.21
C GLY A 25 1.95 -19.33 -20.94
N GLU A 26 0.88 -20.10 -20.73
CA GLU A 26 0.00 -20.01 -19.54
C GLU A 26 0.77 -20.19 -18.22
N ALA A 27 1.70 -21.15 -18.17
CA ALA A 27 2.56 -21.38 -17.01
C ALA A 27 3.48 -20.17 -16.72
N THR A 28 3.99 -19.52 -17.77
CA THR A 28 4.80 -18.30 -17.66
C THR A 28 3.95 -17.14 -17.12
N MET A 29 2.70 -17.03 -17.56
CA MET A 29 1.76 -16.03 -17.04
C MET A 29 1.49 -16.23 -15.56
N SER A 30 1.06 -17.43 -15.15
CA SER A 30 0.78 -17.74 -13.74
C SER A 30 1.98 -17.46 -12.83
N ALA A 31 3.18 -17.86 -13.27
CA ALA A 31 4.42 -17.56 -12.55
C ALA A 31 4.71 -16.05 -12.47
N ALA A 32 4.45 -15.28 -13.54
CA ALA A 32 4.60 -13.82 -13.54
C ALA A 32 3.64 -13.12 -12.57
N GLU A 33 2.40 -13.59 -12.47
CA GLU A 33 1.43 -13.06 -11.51
C GLU A 33 1.88 -13.26 -10.07
N ILE A 34 2.30 -14.48 -9.74
CA ILE A 34 2.78 -14.82 -8.40
C ILE A 34 4.03 -14.00 -8.05
N LEU A 35 5.01 -13.94 -8.96
CA LEU A 35 6.25 -13.20 -8.74
C LEU A 35 6.01 -11.70 -8.59
N THR A 36 5.12 -11.10 -9.38
CA THR A 36 4.77 -9.68 -9.25
C THR A 36 4.17 -9.37 -7.88
N ARG A 37 3.32 -10.26 -7.36
CA ARG A 37 2.72 -10.11 -6.02
C ARG A 37 3.74 -10.23 -4.90
N LEU A 38 4.59 -11.26 -4.96
CA LEU A 38 5.66 -11.45 -3.97
C LEU A 38 6.64 -10.27 -3.97
N ASP A 39 6.94 -9.74 -5.15
CA ASP A 39 7.81 -8.57 -5.32
C ASP A 39 7.20 -7.32 -4.68
N LEU A 40 5.90 -7.08 -4.87
CA LEU A 40 5.20 -5.97 -4.23
C LEU A 40 5.15 -6.12 -2.68
N GLN A 41 4.95 -7.33 -2.18
CA GLN A 41 5.04 -7.60 -0.73
C GLN A 41 6.45 -7.33 -0.19
N ALA A 42 7.48 -7.71 -0.96
CA ALA A 42 8.88 -7.43 -0.64
C ALA A 42 9.16 -5.93 -0.57
N MET A 43 8.72 -5.18 -1.59
CA MET A 43 8.88 -3.71 -1.67
C MET A 43 8.17 -2.97 -0.53
N THR A 44 7.02 -3.45 -0.09
CA THR A 44 6.21 -2.76 0.93
C THR A 44 6.69 -3.00 2.35
N PHE A 45 7.31 -4.16 2.62
CA PHE A 45 7.83 -4.50 3.95
C PHE A 45 9.28 -4.05 4.18
N SER A 46 10.15 -4.22 3.17
CA SER A 46 11.59 -3.94 3.16
C SER A 46 12.29 -3.95 4.54
N ASP A 47 12.60 -5.15 5.03
CA ASP A 47 13.38 -5.35 6.26
C ASP A 47 14.81 -4.81 6.11
N SER A 48 15.28 -4.03 7.06
CA SER A 48 16.64 -3.46 7.08
C SER A 48 17.76 -4.51 7.13
N SER A 49 17.50 -5.72 7.63
CA SER A 49 18.45 -6.84 7.62
C SER A 49 18.60 -7.49 6.24
N ALA A 50 17.66 -7.24 5.33
CA ALA A 50 17.72 -7.68 3.94
C ALA A 50 16.90 -6.68 3.07
N PRO A 51 17.49 -5.49 2.80
CA PRO A 51 16.78 -4.40 2.15
C PRO A 51 16.39 -4.76 0.72
N TYR A 52 15.25 -4.23 0.28
CA TYR A 52 14.82 -4.44 -1.09
C TYR A 52 15.83 -3.80 -2.06
N SER A 53 16.25 -4.56 -3.08
CA SER A 53 17.30 -4.15 -4.01
C SER A 53 16.69 -3.43 -5.20
N TYR A 54 16.34 -2.17 -5.00
CA TYR A 54 15.72 -1.35 -6.05
C TYR A 54 16.61 -1.20 -7.29
N ASP A 55 17.93 -1.03 -7.12
CA ASP A 55 18.90 -0.92 -8.23
C ASP A 55 18.91 -2.13 -9.18
N ASN A 56 18.80 -3.33 -8.62
CA ASN A 56 18.89 -4.58 -9.38
C ASN A 56 17.53 -5.08 -9.87
N THR A 57 16.48 -4.35 -9.53
CA THR A 57 15.10 -4.72 -9.82
C THR A 57 14.71 -4.20 -11.21
N PRO A 58 14.18 -5.05 -12.11
CA PRO A 58 13.73 -4.59 -13.42
C PRO A 58 12.67 -3.49 -13.30
N ARG A 59 12.88 -2.34 -13.95
CA ARG A 59 11.90 -1.23 -13.96
C ARG A 59 10.57 -1.64 -14.57
N SER A 60 10.62 -2.51 -15.58
CA SER A 60 9.44 -3.15 -16.15
C SER A 60 9.61 -4.67 -16.14
N VAL A 61 8.50 -5.35 -15.92
CA VAL A 61 8.39 -6.82 -15.92
C VAL A 61 7.40 -7.25 -17.00
N TYR A 62 7.42 -8.54 -17.34
CA TYR A 62 6.57 -9.12 -18.39
C TYR A 62 5.09 -8.71 -18.28
N ILE A 63 4.58 -8.58 -17.05
CA ILE A 63 3.18 -8.22 -16.82
C ILE A 63 2.83 -6.80 -17.27
N ASP A 64 3.77 -5.85 -17.26
CA ASP A 64 3.50 -4.48 -17.70
C ASP A 64 3.19 -4.45 -19.21
N THR A 65 3.99 -5.19 -20.00
CA THR A 65 3.79 -5.28 -21.45
C THR A 65 2.49 -6.00 -21.77
N LEU A 66 2.24 -7.13 -21.10
CA LEU A 66 1.04 -7.93 -21.31
C LEU A 66 -0.21 -7.11 -21.00
N MET A 67 -0.23 -6.38 -19.88
CA MET A 67 -1.41 -5.62 -19.48
C MET A 67 -1.69 -4.38 -20.34
N ARG A 68 -0.66 -3.81 -20.98
CA ARG A 68 -0.87 -2.78 -22.02
C ARG A 68 -1.55 -3.36 -23.26
N GLN A 69 -1.25 -4.60 -23.62
CA GLN A 69 -1.80 -5.28 -24.81
C GLN A 69 -3.20 -5.87 -24.59
N VAL A 70 -3.56 -6.18 -23.35
CA VAL A 70 -4.91 -6.69 -23.01
C VAL A 70 -5.95 -5.64 -23.37
N GLU A 71 -6.85 -5.96 -24.31
CA GLU A 71 -7.94 -5.07 -24.73
C GLU A 71 -9.06 -5.00 -23.67
N ARG A 72 -9.41 -6.14 -23.07
CA ARG A 72 -10.49 -6.27 -22.08
C ARG A 72 -10.07 -7.10 -20.89
N LEU A 73 -10.51 -6.69 -19.70
CA LEU A 73 -10.33 -7.49 -18.48
C LEU A 73 -11.39 -8.58 -18.44
N GLU A 74 -10.98 -9.79 -18.04
CA GLU A 74 -11.82 -10.98 -17.99
C GLU A 74 -12.17 -11.38 -16.55
N SER A 75 -11.39 -10.90 -15.56
CA SER A 75 -11.61 -11.21 -14.15
C SER A 75 -11.01 -10.17 -13.21
N TYR A 76 -11.50 -10.12 -11.98
CA TYR A 76 -10.85 -9.34 -10.91
C TYR A 76 -9.42 -9.81 -10.61
N ALA A 77 -9.10 -11.10 -10.83
CA ALA A 77 -7.75 -11.60 -10.66
C ALA A 77 -6.78 -10.94 -11.65
N GLN A 78 -7.16 -10.91 -12.94
CA GLN A 78 -6.40 -10.26 -13.99
C GLN A 78 -6.32 -8.74 -13.77
N ALA A 79 -7.43 -8.11 -13.35
CA ALA A 79 -7.45 -6.69 -13.00
C ALA A 79 -6.46 -6.37 -11.86
N GLY A 80 -6.41 -7.22 -10.83
CA GLY A 80 -5.51 -7.09 -9.69
C GLY A 80 -4.05 -7.27 -10.08
N THR A 81 -3.76 -8.27 -10.93
CA THR A 81 -2.43 -8.47 -11.50
C THR A 81 -1.92 -7.20 -12.20
N ALA A 82 -2.76 -6.56 -13.02
CA ALA A 82 -2.41 -5.32 -13.71
C ALA A 82 -2.20 -4.14 -12.76
N LEU A 83 -3.08 -4.01 -11.78
CA LEU A 83 -3.00 -2.96 -10.76
C LEU A 83 -1.73 -3.09 -9.90
N PHE A 84 -1.32 -4.31 -9.55
CA PHE A 84 -0.08 -4.54 -8.82
C PHE A 84 1.16 -4.25 -9.65
N GLY A 85 1.11 -4.48 -10.97
CA GLY A 85 2.16 -4.01 -11.89
C GLY A 85 2.29 -2.48 -11.87
N LEU A 86 1.17 -1.75 -11.91
CA LEU A 86 1.17 -0.29 -11.77
C LEU A 86 1.73 0.17 -10.42
N MET A 87 1.31 -0.47 -9.32
CA MET A 87 1.80 -0.12 -7.99
C MET A 87 3.29 -0.42 -7.81
N ARG A 88 3.77 -1.53 -8.38
CA ARG A 88 5.20 -1.86 -8.43
C ARG A 88 6.01 -0.78 -9.15
N ARG A 89 5.53 -0.31 -10.31
CA ARG A 89 6.17 0.80 -11.04
C ARG A 89 6.17 2.09 -10.23
N PHE A 90 5.09 2.38 -9.50
CA PHE A 90 5.06 3.51 -8.57
C PHE A 90 6.10 3.37 -7.45
N MET A 91 6.23 2.19 -6.83
CA MET A 91 7.22 1.97 -5.76
C MET A 91 8.66 2.14 -6.25
N LEU A 92 8.94 1.79 -7.51
CA LEU A 92 10.27 1.98 -8.11
C LEU A 92 10.58 3.45 -8.42
N LEU A 93 9.58 4.32 -8.57
CA LEU A 93 9.80 5.75 -8.83
C LEU A 93 10.65 6.40 -7.73
N GLY A 94 10.40 6.07 -6.47
CA GLY A 94 11.08 6.66 -5.31
C GLY A 94 12.60 6.49 -5.31
N GLU A 95 13.13 5.51 -6.05
CA GLU A 95 14.55 5.19 -6.13
C GLU A 95 15.16 5.62 -7.46
N THR A 96 14.40 5.49 -8.55
CA THR A 96 14.88 5.86 -9.90
C THR A 96 15.17 7.35 -10.08
N LEU A 97 14.58 8.19 -9.24
CA LEU A 97 14.68 9.65 -9.27
C LEU A 97 15.82 10.19 -8.38
N VAL A 98 16.39 9.35 -7.52
CA VAL A 98 17.65 9.66 -6.81
C VAL A 98 18.86 9.44 -7.74
N ALA A 99 18.71 8.64 -8.79
CA ALA A 99 19.79 8.22 -9.68
C ALA A 99 19.85 8.96 -11.04
N ASP A 100 18.82 9.73 -11.41
CA ASP A 100 18.73 10.43 -12.70
C ASP A 100 18.45 11.93 -12.45
N ASP A 101 19.48 12.77 -12.57
CA ASP A 101 19.50 14.23 -12.28
C ASP A 101 18.62 15.07 -13.25
N GLY A 102 17.61 14.49 -13.91
CA GLY A 102 16.82 15.13 -14.97
C GLY A 102 15.34 15.28 -14.64
N GLU A 103 14.89 16.50 -14.29
CA GLU A 103 13.47 16.86 -14.06
C GLU A 103 12.52 16.42 -15.21
N GLN A 104 13.01 16.40 -16.46
CA GLN A 104 12.22 16.01 -17.64
C GLN A 104 11.94 14.49 -17.69
N GLY A 105 12.78 13.66 -17.07
CA GLY A 105 12.59 12.21 -17.00
C GLY A 105 11.51 11.83 -16.00
N GLU A 106 11.47 12.50 -14.84
CA GLU A 106 10.52 12.15 -13.77
C GLU A 106 9.08 12.40 -14.19
N GLU A 107 8.82 13.59 -14.74
CA GLU A 107 7.49 13.99 -15.15
C GLU A 107 6.95 13.07 -16.26
N ALA A 108 7.80 12.66 -17.20
CA ALA A 108 7.42 11.69 -18.22
C ALA A 108 7.07 10.32 -17.62
N ILE A 109 7.79 9.82 -16.61
CA ILE A 109 7.47 8.52 -15.99
C ILE A 109 6.15 8.61 -15.21
N ILE A 110 5.93 9.68 -14.46
CA ILE A 110 4.67 9.91 -13.72
C ILE A 110 3.49 10.03 -14.70
N GLN A 111 3.63 10.79 -15.78
CA GLN A 111 2.60 10.93 -16.81
C GLN A 111 2.28 9.58 -17.46
N ASN A 112 3.29 8.76 -17.77
CA ASN A 112 3.08 7.41 -18.30
C ASN A 112 2.33 6.50 -17.31
N LEU A 113 2.68 6.56 -16.02
CA LEU A 113 1.98 5.81 -14.98
C LEU A 113 0.51 6.23 -14.88
N MET A 114 0.24 7.55 -14.90
CA MET A 114 -1.10 8.11 -14.88
C MET A 114 -1.94 7.70 -16.09
N GLN A 115 -1.35 7.74 -17.29
CA GLN A 115 -2.03 7.29 -18.51
C GLN A 115 -2.37 5.79 -18.46
N ASP A 116 -1.45 4.96 -17.99
CA ASP A 116 -1.71 3.52 -17.86
C ASP A 116 -2.77 3.23 -16.77
N LEU A 117 -2.78 3.99 -15.68
CA LEU A 117 -3.80 3.87 -14.64
C LEU A 117 -5.17 4.30 -15.16
N ALA A 118 -5.27 5.41 -15.88
CA ALA A 118 -6.53 5.83 -16.52
C ALA A 118 -7.02 4.79 -17.55
N SER A 119 -6.10 4.22 -18.35
CA SER A 119 -6.43 3.11 -19.27
C SER A 119 -6.97 1.89 -18.52
N TRP A 120 -6.35 1.53 -17.39
CA TRP A 120 -6.83 0.44 -16.53
C TRP A 120 -8.22 0.75 -15.94
N GLU A 121 -8.47 1.99 -15.51
CA GLU A 121 -9.78 2.43 -14.98
C GLU A 121 -10.86 2.33 -16.06
N TYR A 122 -10.61 2.76 -17.30
CA TYR A 122 -11.56 2.55 -18.40
C TYR A 122 -11.84 1.07 -18.69
N LYS A 123 -10.81 0.21 -18.64
CA LYS A 123 -10.98 -1.24 -18.80
C LYS A 123 -11.82 -1.84 -17.68
N MET A 124 -11.65 -1.36 -16.44
CA MET A 124 -12.49 -1.75 -15.30
C MET A 124 -13.95 -1.33 -15.50
N ALA A 125 -14.18 -0.15 -16.08
CA ALA A 125 -15.52 0.32 -16.41
C ALA A 125 -16.23 -0.59 -17.43
N ASP A 126 -15.53 -1.02 -18.48
CA ASP A 126 -16.06 -1.96 -19.48
C ASP A 126 -16.31 -3.36 -18.86
N PHE A 127 -15.37 -3.85 -18.06
CA PHE A 127 -15.48 -5.13 -17.37
C PHE A 127 -16.67 -5.17 -16.42
N GLU A 128 -16.85 -4.14 -15.58
CA GLU A 128 -17.93 -4.12 -14.60
C GLU A 128 -19.31 -3.83 -15.21
N ARG A 129 -19.39 -3.22 -16.40
CA ARG A 129 -20.65 -3.02 -17.15
C ARG A 129 -21.35 -4.33 -17.50
N ASN A 130 -20.58 -5.37 -17.78
CA ASN A 130 -21.08 -6.67 -18.23
C ASN A 130 -20.98 -7.76 -17.15
N ARG A 131 -20.81 -7.37 -15.89
CA ARG A 131 -20.43 -8.31 -14.82
C ARG A 131 -21.56 -9.26 -14.43
N ASP A 132 -21.16 -10.46 -14.06
CA ASP A 132 -21.93 -11.33 -13.18
C ASP A 132 -21.75 -10.86 -11.71
N PRO A 133 -22.82 -10.54 -10.95
CA PRO A 133 -22.75 -10.02 -9.58
C PRO A 133 -22.11 -10.95 -8.51
N HIS A 134 -21.67 -12.17 -8.86
CA HIS A 134 -21.27 -13.20 -7.89
C HIS A 134 -19.91 -13.00 -7.19
N ASN A 135 -19.03 -12.07 -7.62
CA ASN A 135 -17.71 -11.88 -6.99
C ASN A 135 -17.55 -10.52 -6.28
N ALA A 136 -18.34 -10.29 -5.23
CA ALA A 136 -18.29 -9.08 -4.42
C ALA A 136 -16.93 -8.90 -3.69
N ILE A 137 -16.30 -9.98 -3.24
CA ILE A 137 -15.02 -9.94 -2.52
C ILE A 137 -13.90 -9.41 -3.43
N GLY A 138 -13.79 -9.94 -4.65
CA GLY A 138 -12.83 -9.46 -5.65
C GLY A 138 -13.04 -7.99 -5.98
N ALA A 139 -14.30 -7.56 -6.14
CA ALA A 139 -14.65 -6.18 -6.41
C ALA A 139 -14.19 -5.20 -5.31
N ILE A 140 -14.41 -5.55 -4.04
CA ILE A 140 -13.99 -4.75 -2.88
C ILE A 140 -12.47 -4.70 -2.79
N SER A 141 -11.82 -5.85 -2.96
CA SER A 141 -10.36 -5.96 -2.94
C SER A 141 -9.68 -5.10 -4.00
N ILE A 142 -10.22 -5.08 -5.22
CA ILE A 142 -9.70 -4.24 -6.30
C ILE A 142 -9.87 -2.76 -5.96
N ARG A 143 -11.04 -2.35 -5.47
CA ARG A 143 -11.27 -0.98 -5.03
C ARG A 143 -10.31 -0.57 -3.90
N LEU A 144 -9.99 -1.46 -2.96
CA LEU A 144 -9.08 -1.18 -1.84
C LEU A 144 -7.68 -0.82 -2.34
N TYR A 145 -7.10 -1.68 -3.17
CA TYR A 145 -5.77 -1.47 -3.71
C TYR A 145 -5.70 -0.36 -4.75
N HIS A 146 -6.78 -0.15 -5.51
CA HIS A 146 -6.87 0.97 -6.43
C HIS A 146 -6.91 2.30 -5.67
N THR A 147 -7.69 2.36 -4.59
CA THR A 147 -7.75 3.53 -3.71
C THR A 147 -6.38 3.82 -3.10
N LEU A 148 -5.64 2.79 -2.66
CA LEU A 148 -4.27 2.94 -2.16
C LEU A 148 -3.33 3.52 -3.23
N LEU A 149 -3.34 2.96 -4.45
CA LEU A 149 -2.50 3.47 -5.53
C LEU A 149 -2.86 4.91 -5.90
N ARG A 150 -4.15 5.23 -6.05
CA ARG A 150 -4.62 6.60 -6.32
C ARG A 150 -4.21 7.55 -5.22
N MET A 151 -4.34 7.18 -3.95
CA MET A 151 -3.88 8.00 -2.83
C MET A 151 -2.38 8.33 -2.96
N CYS A 152 -1.55 7.32 -3.23
CA CYS A 152 -0.10 7.51 -3.39
C CYS A 152 0.24 8.41 -4.58
N VAL A 153 -0.40 8.19 -5.72
CA VAL A 153 -0.17 8.97 -6.94
C VAL A 153 -0.66 10.42 -6.79
N THR A 154 -1.83 10.64 -6.19
CA THR A 154 -2.39 11.97 -5.90
C THR A 154 -1.56 12.73 -4.87
N ALA A 155 -0.94 12.04 -3.91
CA ALA A 155 -0.02 12.68 -2.96
C ALA A 155 1.27 13.15 -3.63
N GLY A 156 1.73 12.43 -4.67
CA GLY A 156 3.03 12.62 -5.28
C GLY A 156 4.14 11.87 -4.53
N ALA A 157 5.22 11.56 -5.24
CA ALA A 157 6.36 10.82 -4.68
C ALA A 157 7.13 11.65 -3.63
N TYR A 158 7.24 12.96 -3.83
CA TYR A 158 8.03 13.87 -3.00
C TYR A 158 7.24 15.09 -2.53
N GLY A 159 7.84 15.82 -1.61
CA GLY A 159 7.30 17.04 -1.04
C GLY A 159 7.15 16.95 0.48
N PRO A 160 6.64 18.02 1.12
CA PRO A 160 6.41 18.03 2.55
C PRO A 160 5.32 17.00 2.90
N GLU A 161 5.39 16.44 4.10
CA GLU A 161 4.38 15.51 4.60
C GLU A 161 3.03 16.20 4.81
N THR A 162 2.99 17.55 4.91
CA THR A 162 1.78 18.38 4.77
C THR A 162 0.86 17.98 3.61
N ARG A 163 1.41 17.45 2.51
CA ARG A 163 0.65 17.01 1.33
C ARG A 163 -0.41 15.94 1.59
N TRP A 164 -0.22 15.11 2.62
CA TRP A 164 -1.16 14.03 2.95
C TRP A 164 -2.47 14.52 3.60
N ASP A 165 -2.50 15.74 4.16
CA ASP A 165 -3.67 16.25 4.91
C ASP A 165 -4.91 16.51 4.05
N ARG A 166 -4.71 16.69 2.74
CA ARG A 166 -5.80 16.87 1.77
C ARG A 166 -6.49 15.55 1.37
N LEU A 167 -5.96 14.40 1.80
CA LEU A 167 -6.38 13.08 1.34
C LEU A 167 -7.26 12.32 2.34
N LEU A 168 -7.98 13.04 3.22
CA LEU A 168 -8.85 12.43 4.22
C LEU A 168 -9.89 11.46 3.60
N GLY A 169 -10.48 11.81 2.45
CA GLY A 169 -11.46 10.95 1.76
C GLY A 169 -10.87 9.62 1.30
N TYR A 170 -9.59 9.60 0.90
CA TYR A 170 -8.89 8.36 0.57
C TYR A 170 -8.68 7.48 1.80
N PHE A 171 -8.23 8.07 2.91
CA PHE A 171 -8.01 7.33 4.16
C PHE A 171 -9.32 6.70 4.67
N GLU A 172 -10.41 7.46 4.68
CA GLU A 172 -11.74 6.96 5.03
C GLU A 172 -12.17 5.81 4.15
N ARG A 173 -11.99 5.95 2.84
CA ARG A 173 -12.35 4.93 1.85
C ARG A 173 -11.54 3.65 2.05
N ILE A 174 -10.22 3.75 2.27
CA ILE A 174 -9.35 2.58 2.51
C ILE A 174 -9.80 1.82 3.75
N PHE A 175 -9.99 2.50 4.89
CA PHE A 175 -10.44 1.82 6.12
C PHE A 175 -11.81 1.18 5.95
N THR A 176 -12.72 1.86 5.27
CA THR A 176 -14.07 1.34 5.04
C THR A 176 -14.07 0.11 4.12
N LEU A 177 -13.28 0.14 3.03
CA LEU A 177 -13.13 -1.01 2.13
C LEU A 177 -12.45 -2.19 2.83
N ALA A 178 -11.45 -1.94 3.68
CA ALA A 178 -10.79 -2.97 4.47
C ALA A 178 -11.74 -3.63 5.48
N GLU A 179 -12.54 -2.84 6.20
CA GLU A 179 -13.56 -3.32 7.13
C GLU A 179 -14.66 -4.11 6.42
N LEU A 180 -15.10 -3.64 5.24
CA LEU A 180 -16.08 -4.33 4.42
C LEU A 180 -15.53 -5.66 3.91
N LEU A 181 -14.30 -5.67 3.40
CA LEU A 181 -13.65 -6.89 2.92
C LEU A 181 -13.48 -7.92 4.04
N TRP A 182 -13.02 -7.47 5.22
CA TRP A 182 -12.93 -8.31 6.40
C TRP A 182 -14.28 -8.90 6.81
N SER A 183 -15.34 -8.09 6.84
CA SER A 183 -16.68 -8.52 7.24
C SER A 183 -17.33 -9.50 6.25
N ASN A 184 -16.95 -9.44 4.97
CA ASN A 184 -17.44 -10.33 3.92
C ASN A 184 -16.55 -11.56 3.70
N THR A 185 -15.40 -11.66 4.39
CA THR A 185 -14.52 -12.82 4.29
C THR A 185 -15.05 -13.92 5.22
N PRO A 186 -15.38 -15.12 4.71
CA PRO A 186 -15.85 -16.22 5.55
C PRO A 186 -14.82 -16.57 6.64
N ASN A 187 -15.28 -16.77 7.88
CA ASN A 187 -14.44 -17.20 9.01
C ASN A 187 -13.67 -18.52 8.74
N THR A 188 -14.05 -19.29 7.72
CA THR A 188 -13.41 -20.56 7.34
C THR A 188 -12.10 -20.41 6.58
N HIS A 189 -11.78 -19.23 6.01
CA HIS A 189 -10.47 -18.94 5.42
C HIS A 189 -9.44 -18.39 6.43
N VAL A 190 -9.85 -18.23 7.68
CA VAL A 190 -8.97 -17.84 8.79
C VAL A 190 -8.27 -19.09 9.30
N GLN A 191 -7.05 -19.34 8.79
CA GLN A 191 -5.93 -20.05 9.48
C GLN A 191 -4.81 -20.54 8.54
N SER A 192 -4.76 -20.17 7.26
CA SER A 192 -3.51 -20.32 6.52
C SER A 192 -2.58 -19.15 6.86
N PRO A 193 -1.39 -19.37 7.46
CA PRO A 193 -0.40 -18.31 7.72
C PRO A 193 0.17 -17.67 6.44
N LEU A 194 -0.25 -18.14 5.27
CA LEU A 194 0.15 -17.70 3.95
C LEU A 194 -1.09 -17.56 3.06
N SER A 195 -1.93 -16.55 3.31
CA SER A 195 -3.01 -16.19 2.38
C SER A 195 -2.42 -15.29 1.28
N LEU A 196 -2.37 -15.80 0.05
CA LEU A 196 -1.86 -15.14 -1.17
C LEU A 196 -2.91 -14.27 -1.90
N GLU A 197 -3.97 -13.89 -1.19
CA GLU A 197 -5.00 -12.97 -1.69
C GLU A 197 -4.72 -11.53 -1.21
N PRO A 198 -5.20 -10.49 -1.92
CA PRO A 198 -4.79 -9.12 -1.67
C PRO A 198 -4.98 -8.75 -0.20
N GLY A 199 -3.89 -8.35 0.42
CA GLY A 199 -3.79 -8.18 1.85
C GLY A 199 -4.56 -6.96 2.37
N LEU A 200 -5.09 -7.10 3.58
CA LEU A 200 -5.67 -6.00 4.36
C LEU A 200 -4.60 -5.18 5.06
N ILE A 201 -3.47 -5.80 5.43
CA ILE A 201 -2.49 -5.20 6.33
C ILE A 201 -1.76 -4.05 5.65
N VAL A 202 -1.25 -4.26 4.42
CA VAL A 202 -0.47 -3.24 3.69
C VAL A 202 -1.26 -1.95 3.47
N PRO A 203 -2.48 -1.95 2.88
CA PRO A 203 -3.23 -0.71 2.66
C PRO A 203 -3.55 0.03 3.96
N VAL A 204 -3.94 -0.70 5.01
CA VAL A 204 -4.29 -0.11 6.30
C VAL A 204 -3.05 0.46 6.99
N PHE A 205 -1.95 -0.29 7.03
CA PHE A 205 -0.69 0.18 7.63
C PHE A 205 -0.14 1.41 6.93
N MET A 206 -0.06 1.40 5.60
CA MET A 206 0.37 2.56 4.81
C MET A 206 -0.52 3.78 5.09
N THR A 207 -1.84 3.56 5.23
CA THR A 207 -2.78 4.62 5.60
C THR A 207 -2.53 5.16 7.00
N CYS A 208 -2.32 4.29 8.00
CA CYS A 208 -1.96 4.71 9.36
C CYS A 208 -0.66 5.50 9.39
N GLN A 209 0.34 5.06 8.63
CA GLN A 209 1.63 5.73 8.53
C GLN A 209 1.51 7.10 7.85
N ARG A 210 0.70 7.28 6.80
CA ARG A 210 0.60 8.57 6.06
C ARG A 210 -0.45 9.54 6.64
N CYS A 211 -1.55 9.04 7.18
CA CYS A 211 -2.62 9.87 7.72
C CYS A 211 -2.19 10.51 9.04
N ARG A 212 -2.25 11.84 9.17
CA ARG A 212 -1.99 12.57 10.43
C ARG A 212 -3.24 12.86 11.26
N HIS A 213 -4.41 12.49 10.77
CA HIS A 213 -5.65 12.74 11.48
C HIS A 213 -5.81 11.72 12.61
N PRO A 214 -5.79 12.12 13.89
CA PRO A 214 -5.69 11.19 15.00
C PRO A 214 -6.84 10.19 15.04
N TRP A 215 -8.07 10.61 14.72
CA TRP A 215 -9.23 9.70 14.74
C TRP A 215 -9.16 8.60 13.68
N LEU A 216 -8.74 8.96 12.47
CA LEU A 216 -8.62 8.01 11.36
C LEU A 216 -7.46 7.05 11.61
N ARG A 217 -6.34 7.56 12.14
CA ARG A 217 -5.20 6.74 12.52
C ARG A 217 -5.56 5.71 13.59
N ARG A 218 -6.27 6.12 14.65
CA ARG A 218 -6.74 5.20 15.71
C ARG A 218 -7.69 4.14 15.19
N ARG A 219 -8.61 4.49 14.28
CA ARG A 219 -9.49 3.53 13.60
C ARG A 219 -8.68 2.45 12.89
N GLY A 220 -7.69 2.84 12.09
CA GLY A 220 -6.83 1.90 11.38
C GLY A 220 -6.00 1.00 12.31
N ILE A 221 -5.40 1.57 13.36
CA ILE A 221 -4.63 0.80 14.36
C ILE A 221 -5.52 -0.21 15.09
N ALA A 222 -6.71 0.21 15.54
CA ALA A 222 -7.67 -0.68 16.17
C ALA A 222 -8.12 -1.81 15.23
N PHE A 223 -8.30 -1.52 13.94
CA PHE A 223 -8.60 -2.53 12.93
C PHE A 223 -7.46 -3.55 12.77
N LEU A 224 -6.20 -3.11 12.71
CA LEU A 224 -5.03 -4.00 12.62
C LEU A 224 -4.92 -4.95 13.82
N HIS A 225 -5.16 -4.46 15.04
CA HIS A 225 -5.23 -5.30 16.24
C HIS A 225 -6.38 -6.31 16.20
N LYS A 226 -7.50 -5.95 15.58
CA LYS A 226 -8.71 -6.78 15.54
C LYS A 226 -8.60 -7.99 14.61
N ILE A 227 -7.97 -7.83 13.44
CA ILE A 227 -8.04 -8.86 12.38
C ILE A 227 -7.15 -10.09 12.64
N LYS A 228 -6.16 -10.00 13.54
CA LYS A 228 -5.28 -11.12 13.97
C LYS A 228 -4.81 -11.99 12.80
N ARG A 229 -4.19 -11.37 11.80
CA ARG A 229 -3.91 -11.98 10.50
C ARG A 229 -2.42 -11.91 10.15
N GLN A 230 -1.96 -12.90 9.39
CA GLN A 230 -0.63 -12.95 8.79
C GLN A 230 -0.76 -12.98 7.26
N GLU A 231 -0.07 -12.07 6.57
CA GLU A 231 -0.08 -11.90 5.10
C GLU A 231 1.35 -11.88 4.57
N GLY A 232 1.88 -13.06 4.24
CA GLY A 232 3.31 -13.18 3.92
C GLY A 232 4.15 -12.76 5.12
N MET A 233 4.93 -11.68 4.97
CA MET A 233 5.76 -11.12 6.05
C MET A 233 4.98 -10.22 7.02
N TRP A 234 3.82 -9.72 6.59
CA TRP A 234 3.04 -8.79 7.38
C TRP A 234 2.26 -9.52 8.48
N SER A 235 2.53 -9.15 9.74
CA SER A 235 1.66 -9.48 10.86
C SER A 235 0.78 -8.28 11.18
N SER A 236 -0.53 -8.48 11.36
CA SER A 236 -1.43 -7.38 11.68
C SER A 236 -1.11 -6.77 13.04
N ASP A 237 -0.70 -7.60 14.00
CA ASP A 237 -0.29 -7.14 15.33
C ASP A 237 1.03 -6.37 15.28
N GLY A 238 2.03 -6.88 14.53
CA GLY A 238 3.28 -6.17 14.27
C GLY A 238 3.04 -4.81 13.61
N ALA A 239 2.19 -4.76 12.58
CA ALA A 239 1.81 -3.51 11.91
C ALA A 239 1.10 -2.54 12.86
N ALA A 240 0.23 -3.03 13.74
CA ALA A 240 -0.49 -2.21 14.70
C ALA A 240 0.46 -1.53 15.70
N VAL A 241 1.39 -2.29 16.32
CA VAL A 241 2.33 -1.73 17.31
C VAL A 241 3.29 -0.73 16.68
N VAL A 242 3.72 -0.95 15.43
CA VAL A 242 4.56 0.00 14.70
C VAL A 242 3.79 1.28 14.40
N ALA A 243 2.53 1.16 13.94
CA ALA A 243 1.69 2.32 13.67
C ALA A 243 1.35 3.12 14.94
N GLU A 244 1.14 2.44 16.08
CA GLU A 244 1.00 3.07 17.40
C GLU A 244 2.26 3.84 17.80
N LYS A 245 3.44 3.23 17.64
CA LYS A 245 4.72 3.89 17.93
C LYS A 245 4.95 5.12 17.05
N ILE A 246 4.63 5.04 15.75
CA ILE A 246 4.68 6.21 14.86
C ILE A 246 3.74 7.32 15.37
N MET A 247 2.52 6.96 15.77
CA MET A 247 1.56 7.91 16.35
C MET A 247 2.10 8.61 17.60
N GLU A 248 2.73 7.85 18.50
CA GLU A 248 3.34 8.34 19.74
C GLU A 248 4.52 9.29 19.47
N VAL A 249 5.44 8.90 18.59
CA VAL A 249 6.62 9.71 18.21
C VAL A 249 6.22 11.07 17.62
N GLU A 250 5.07 11.12 16.94
CA GLU A 250 4.48 12.34 16.38
C GLU A 250 3.71 13.19 17.40
N GLY A 251 3.72 12.80 18.68
CA GLY A 251 3.05 13.51 19.77
C GLY A 251 1.55 13.30 19.82
N GLN A 252 1.02 12.26 19.17
CA GLN A 252 -0.37 11.85 19.27
C GLN A 252 -0.54 10.65 20.21
N VAL A 253 -1.76 10.41 20.66
CA VAL A 253 -2.05 9.36 21.65
C VAL A 253 -3.03 8.34 21.08
N TYR A 254 -2.64 7.06 21.15
CA TYR A 254 -3.52 5.91 20.99
C TYR A 254 -4.09 5.52 22.36
N TYR A 255 -5.38 5.16 22.44
CA TYR A 255 -6.00 4.77 23.70
C TYR A 255 -6.35 3.29 23.68
N THR A 256 -6.06 2.58 24.76
CA THR A 256 -6.46 1.17 24.91
C THR A 256 -7.98 0.97 24.81
N SER A 257 -8.76 2.00 25.15
CA SER A 257 -10.22 2.01 24.96
C SER A 257 -10.64 1.89 23.50
N ASP A 258 -9.80 2.27 22.53
CA ASP A 258 -10.10 2.19 21.10
C ASP A 258 -10.23 0.73 20.62
N LEU A 259 -9.70 -0.23 21.38
CA LEU A 259 -9.87 -1.67 21.11
C LEU A 259 -11.26 -2.20 21.49
N SER A 260 -12.06 -1.44 22.24
CA SER A 260 -13.38 -1.90 22.69
C SER A 260 -14.37 -1.98 21.51
N ARG A 261 -15.24 -3.00 21.52
CA ARG A 261 -16.27 -3.18 20.47
C ARG A 261 -17.28 -2.02 20.44
N GLU A 262 -17.49 -1.34 21.56
CA GLU A 262 -18.38 -0.17 21.68
C GLU A 262 -17.83 1.06 20.95
N ASN A 263 -16.50 1.13 20.77
CA ASN A 263 -15.82 2.20 20.06
C ASN A 263 -15.53 1.87 18.59
N SER A 264 -15.97 0.72 18.08
CA SER A 264 -15.86 0.41 16.65
C SER A 264 -16.73 1.38 15.86
N PRO A 265 -16.16 2.21 14.97
CA PRO A 265 -16.95 3.15 14.19
C PRO A 265 -17.99 2.40 13.37
N SER A 266 -19.20 2.94 13.30
CA SER A 266 -20.23 2.43 12.38
C SER A 266 -19.65 2.36 10.96
N PRO A 267 -19.95 1.30 10.18
CA PRO A 267 -19.46 1.18 8.82
C PRO A 267 -19.83 2.44 8.05
N MET A 268 -18.81 3.22 7.64
CA MET A 268 -19.06 4.34 6.77
C MET A 268 -19.58 3.81 5.44
N GLN A 269 -20.53 4.49 4.82
CA GLN A 269 -20.90 4.16 3.45
C GLN A 269 -19.71 4.51 2.54
N VAL A 270 -19.31 3.55 1.71
CA VAL A 270 -18.35 3.77 0.62
C VAL A 270 -19.06 4.61 -0.43
N GLU A 271 -18.62 5.86 -0.62
CA GLU A 271 -19.11 6.67 -1.73
C GLU A 271 -18.59 6.08 -3.03
N GLU A 272 -19.50 5.64 -3.91
CA GLU A 272 -19.11 5.02 -5.18
C GLU A 272 -18.85 6.10 -6.23
N MET A 273 -17.58 6.23 -6.62
CA MET A 273 -17.18 7.02 -7.78
C MET A 273 -17.00 6.09 -8.98
N ALA A 274 -17.54 6.48 -10.14
CA ALA A 274 -17.47 5.66 -11.35
C ALA A 274 -16.03 5.55 -11.85
N TRP A 275 -15.68 4.44 -12.51
CA TRP A 275 -14.34 4.22 -13.05
C TRP A 275 -13.94 5.27 -14.10
N GLU A 276 -14.89 5.74 -14.91
CA GLU A 276 -14.65 6.83 -15.88
C GLU A 276 -14.38 8.18 -15.20
N GLU A 277 -14.99 8.42 -14.05
CA GLU A 277 -14.74 9.62 -13.25
C GLU A 277 -13.33 9.57 -12.63
N TRP A 278 -12.87 8.39 -12.20
CA TRP A 278 -11.47 8.19 -11.80
C TRP A 278 -10.49 8.50 -12.95
N ALA A 279 -10.80 8.02 -14.16
CA ALA A 279 -9.92 8.14 -15.32
C ALA A 279 -9.76 9.57 -15.84
N THR A 280 -10.77 10.42 -15.65
CA THR A 280 -10.79 11.80 -16.18
C THR A 280 -10.63 12.87 -15.11
N GLY A 281 -11.02 12.57 -13.87
CA GLY A 281 -11.00 13.50 -12.76
C GLY A 281 -9.62 13.68 -12.12
N ASP A 282 -9.53 14.69 -11.26
CA ASP A 282 -8.35 14.94 -10.44
C ASP A 282 -8.16 13.92 -9.30
N GLY A 283 -9.10 12.97 -9.17
CA GLY A 283 -9.10 11.93 -8.15
C GLY A 283 -9.51 12.40 -6.76
N GLN A 284 -9.94 13.65 -6.57
CA GLN A 284 -10.31 14.09 -5.24
C GLN A 284 -11.53 13.35 -4.72
N LEU A 285 -11.40 12.77 -3.53
CA LEU A 285 -12.50 12.18 -2.80
C LEU A 285 -13.00 13.13 -1.72
N PRO A 286 -14.32 13.38 -1.62
CA PRO A 286 -14.88 14.09 -0.49
C PRO A 286 -14.58 13.32 0.81
N ALA A 287 -14.37 14.07 1.88
CA ALA A 287 -14.12 13.51 3.21
C ALA A 287 -15.26 13.90 4.15
N LYS A 288 -15.70 12.95 4.98
CA LYS A 288 -16.67 13.24 6.06
C LYS A 288 -15.95 13.80 7.30
N THR A 289 -14.72 13.36 7.52
CA THR A 289 -13.80 13.85 8.54
C THR A 289 -13.22 15.19 8.10
N SER A 290 -13.10 16.13 9.04
CA SER A 290 -12.49 17.43 8.80
C SER A 290 -11.42 17.73 9.85
N TRP A 291 -10.54 18.67 9.54
CA TRP A 291 -9.53 19.18 10.47
C TRP A 291 -10.07 20.18 11.51
N ALA A 292 -11.39 20.43 11.55
CA ALA A 292 -11.97 21.42 12.43
C ALA A 292 -11.75 21.05 13.91
N GLY A 293 -11.04 21.91 14.64
CA GLY A 293 -10.70 21.68 16.05
C GLY A 293 -9.63 20.62 16.29
N ILE A 294 -8.97 20.13 15.23
CA ILE A 294 -7.95 19.08 15.33
C ILE A 294 -6.55 19.70 15.16
N PRO A 295 -5.67 19.61 16.18
CA PRO A 295 -4.30 20.05 16.04
C PRO A 295 -3.57 19.16 15.04
N ARG A 296 -2.82 19.77 14.13
CA ARG A 296 -1.99 19.07 13.15
C ARG A 296 -0.63 18.72 13.74
N VAL A 297 -0.13 17.53 13.39
CA VAL A 297 1.27 17.17 13.64
C VAL A 297 2.14 18.12 12.80
N PRO A 298 3.03 18.91 13.42
CA PRO A 298 3.92 19.81 12.68
C PRO A 298 4.84 19.03 11.74
N GLU A 299 5.26 19.65 10.63
CA GLU A 299 6.13 19.01 9.63
C GLU A 299 7.41 18.43 10.25
N LYS A 300 8.12 19.18 11.11
CA LYS A 300 9.32 18.67 11.80
C LYS A 300 9.03 17.50 12.77
N GLY A 301 7.81 17.39 13.27
CA GLY A 301 7.39 16.33 14.19
C GLY A 301 6.92 15.06 13.49
N ARG A 302 6.96 15.01 12.15
CA ARG A 302 6.34 13.98 11.33
C ARG A 302 7.35 12.90 10.95
N VAL A 303 6.97 11.63 11.07
CA VAL A 303 7.75 10.51 10.54
C VAL A 303 7.57 10.46 9.03
N ARG A 304 8.65 10.62 8.28
CA ARG A 304 8.67 10.56 6.81
C ARG A 304 8.83 9.13 6.32
N ASP A 305 9.74 8.38 6.92
CA ASP A 305 10.03 7.02 6.52
C ASP A 305 10.32 6.10 7.71
N THR A 306 10.07 4.81 7.53
CA THR A 306 10.13 3.79 8.59
C THR A 306 10.93 2.60 8.10
N LEU A 307 12.11 2.40 8.67
CA LEU A 307 12.91 1.20 8.46
C LEU A 307 12.65 0.22 9.61
N VAL A 308 12.42 -1.04 9.25
CA VAL A 308 11.98 -2.07 10.19
C VAL A 308 13.00 -3.21 10.22
N MET A 309 13.28 -3.76 11.39
CA MET A 309 14.02 -5.01 11.57
C MET A 309 13.19 -5.94 12.45
N VAL A 310 12.81 -7.11 11.94
CA VAL A 310 11.92 -8.02 12.67
C VAL A 310 12.67 -9.22 13.24
N GLU A 311 12.73 -9.30 14.56
CA GLU A 311 13.20 -10.46 15.31
C GLU A 311 12.00 -11.35 15.67
N ALA A 312 11.54 -12.16 14.71
CA ALA A 312 10.31 -12.94 14.81
C ALA A 312 10.27 -13.91 16.02
N GLU A 313 11.41 -14.52 16.37
CA GLU A 313 11.52 -15.43 17.53
C GLU A 313 11.28 -14.72 18.87
N GLN A 314 11.70 -13.45 18.95
CA GLN A 314 11.56 -12.62 20.14
C GLN A 314 10.30 -11.73 20.11
N LYS A 315 9.51 -11.83 19.03
CA LYS A 315 8.39 -10.93 18.71
C LYS A 315 8.73 -9.46 18.92
N ARG A 316 9.91 -9.09 18.46
CA ARG A 316 10.49 -7.77 18.61
C ARG A 316 10.68 -7.14 17.25
N VAL A 317 10.45 -5.83 17.18
CA VAL A 317 10.69 -5.01 16.00
C VAL A 317 11.54 -3.84 16.42
N ASP A 318 12.72 -3.71 15.82
CA ASP A 318 13.54 -2.51 15.93
C ASP A 318 13.22 -1.58 14.75
N LEU A 319 13.05 -0.30 15.06
CA LEU A 319 12.60 0.72 14.14
C LEU A 319 13.66 1.82 14.02
N SER A 320 13.95 2.23 12.79
CA SER A 320 14.61 3.51 12.51
C SER A 320 13.60 4.42 11.84
N LEU A 321 13.11 5.42 12.57
CA LEU A 321 12.13 6.39 12.11
C LEU A 321 12.86 7.63 11.60
N ILE A 322 12.78 7.88 10.29
CA ILE A 322 13.35 9.06 9.66
C ILE A 322 12.32 10.18 9.77
N MET A 323 12.62 11.18 10.61
CA MET A 323 11.77 12.36 10.78
C MET A 323 11.85 13.26 9.55
N SER A 324 10.80 14.04 9.27
CA SER A 324 10.83 15.06 8.23
C SER A 324 11.77 16.21 8.66
N PRO A 325 12.60 16.73 7.74
CA PRO A 325 13.57 17.78 8.06
C PRO A 325 12.92 19.14 8.33
N GLY A 326 11.60 19.28 8.10
CA GLY A 326 10.88 20.56 8.18
C GLY A 326 10.76 21.26 6.81
N GLU A 327 9.93 22.30 6.74
CA GLU A 327 9.62 23.01 5.48
C GLU A 327 10.83 23.73 4.87
N ASP A 328 11.78 24.17 5.72
CA ASP A 328 12.96 24.96 5.31
C ASP A 328 14.15 24.12 4.81
N LEU A 329 14.05 22.79 4.85
CA LEU A 329 15.18 21.86 4.63
C LEU A 329 14.85 20.75 3.61
N LEU A 330 13.99 21.06 2.63
CA LEU A 330 13.65 20.18 1.51
C LEU A 330 14.93 19.63 0.84
N GLY A 331 15.10 18.30 0.87
CA GLY A 331 16.24 17.60 0.28
C GLY A 331 17.28 17.05 1.28
N THR A 332 17.15 17.33 2.57
CA THR A 332 17.99 16.73 3.62
C THR A 332 17.27 15.60 4.35
N LEU A 333 18.01 14.58 4.80
CA LEU A 333 17.47 13.57 5.71
C LEU A 333 17.27 14.20 7.09
N GLY A 334 16.08 14.05 7.67
CA GLY A 334 15.81 14.55 9.02
C GLY A 334 16.44 13.66 10.09
N GLU A 335 16.19 14.00 11.35
CA GLU A 335 16.65 13.24 12.51
C GLU A 335 16.19 11.77 12.41
N VAL A 336 17.08 10.82 12.72
CA VAL A 336 16.73 9.40 12.82
C VAL A 336 16.47 9.06 14.28
N ARG A 337 15.27 8.56 14.59
CA ARG A 337 14.91 8.06 15.92
C ARG A 337 14.89 6.54 15.93
N MET A 338 15.58 5.96 16.90
CA MET A 338 15.63 4.51 17.08
C MET A 338 14.61 4.10 18.15
N GLU A 339 13.73 3.19 17.81
CA GLU A 339 12.68 2.69 18.71
C GLU A 339 12.67 1.16 18.69
N THR A 340 12.20 0.55 19.78
CA THR A 340 11.97 -0.90 19.85
C THR A 340 10.55 -1.16 20.32
N VAL A 341 9.83 -2.03 19.62
CA VAL A 341 8.47 -2.45 19.97
C VAL A 341 8.37 -3.97 20.04
N THR A 342 7.45 -4.48 20.87
CA THR A 342 7.21 -5.92 21.07
C THR A 342 5.72 -6.22 20.87
N PHE A 343 5.37 -7.37 20.30
CA PHE A 343 3.98 -7.73 19.97
C PHE A 343 3.59 -9.19 20.27
#